data_AF-A0A3P7DG72-F1
#
_entry.id   AF-A0A3P7DG72-F1
#
_cell.length_a   1.000
_cell.length_b   1.000
_cell.length_c   1.000
_cell.angle_alpha   90.00
_cell.angle_beta   90.00
_cell.angle_gamma   90.00
#
_symmetry.space_group_name_H-M   'P 1'
#
loop_
_entity.id
_entity.type
_entity.pdbx_description
1 polymer ?
#
loop_
_entity_poly.entity_id
_entity_poly.type
_entity_poly.pdbx_seq_one_letter_code
_entity_poly.pdbx_strand_id
1 'polypeptide(L)'
;MPLVDVPGAKIDPDGVFKYILIKVIEKATKKEKLIVRGYARCAYHGDVLGETEKELGTDYELLCLGGGRIKHESKDHSILVYGYSQGYGPADHQKSVTAKSTSEEKMIIRGYKHCQWHKNIFKQTEKEIGTSFSLKCVGGGRIMHEPQKKSLFVYGYSQRYGPAKHEQTVNLLQKKYPEYKITYSYEGY
;
A
#
# COMPACT_ATOMS: atom_id res chain seq x y z
N MET A 1 8.24 9.56 6.62
CA MET A 1 7.37 8.49 6.08
C MET A 1 8.00 7.98 4.80
N PRO A 2 8.22 6.66 4.58
CA PRO A 2 8.76 6.11 3.33
C PRO A 2 7.92 6.43 2.08
N LEU A 3 8.54 6.52 0.90
CA LEU A 3 7.84 6.88 -0.35
C LEU A 3 6.68 5.94 -0.70
N VAL A 4 6.82 4.65 -0.35
CA VAL A 4 5.77 3.63 -0.51
C VAL A 4 4.49 4.01 0.25
N ASP A 5 4.64 4.58 1.45
CA ASP A 5 3.53 4.89 2.35
C ASP A 5 2.85 6.23 1.99
N VAL A 6 3.44 7.02 1.08
CA VAL A 6 2.81 8.25 0.56
C VAL A 6 1.59 7.86 -0.31
N PRO A 7 0.36 8.32 0.02
CA PRO A 7 -0.82 8.00 -0.80
C PRO A 7 -0.69 8.53 -2.22
N GLY A 8 -0.96 7.66 -3.21
CA GLY A 8 -0.93 8.00 -4.64
C GLY A 8 -1.96 9.06 -5.02
N ALA A 9 -3.10 9.10 -4.33
CA ALA A 9 -4.05 10.19 -4.44
C ALA A 9 -4.54 10.56 -3.04
N LYS A 10 -4.67 11.86 -2.76
CA LYS A 10 -5.35 12.39 -1.58
C LYS A 10 -6.18 13.57 -2.03
N ILE A 11 -7.49 13.35 -2.08
CA ILE A 11 -8.47 14.30 -2.60
C ILE A 11 -9.66 14.41 -1.65
N ASP A 12 -10.37 15.54 -1.67
CA ASP A 12 -11.61 15.66 -0.91
C ASP A 12 -12.67 14.68 -1.46
N PRO A 13 -13.54 14.13 -0.58
CA PRO A 13 -14.44 13.02 -0.92
C PRO A 13 -15.60 13.42 -1.82
N ASP A 14 -15.87 14.71 -1.99
CA ASP A 14 -16.96 15.21 -2.83
C ASP A 14 -16.69 16.66 -3.28
N GLY A 15 -17.34 17.09 -4.35
CA GLY A 15 -17.33 18.47 -4.84
C GLY A 15 -16.42 18.71 -6.05
N VAL A 16 -16.27 19.98 -6.42
CA VAL A 16 -15.44 20.44 -7.55
C VAL A 16 -14.28 21.28 -7.05
N PHE A 17 -13.06 20.84 -7.29
CA PHE A 17 -11.87 21.49 -6.73
C PHE A 17 -10.66 21.37 -7.64
N LYS A 18 -9.63 22.19 -7.36
CA LYS A 18 -8.37 22.17 -8.09
C LYS A 18 -7.52 20.99 -7.62
N TYR A 19 -6.79 20.40 -8.55
CA TYR A 19 -5.82 19.36 -8.26
C TYR A 19 -4.52 19.59 -9.02
N ILE A 20 -3.43 19.03 -8.50
CA ILE A 20 -2.12 18.99 -9.17
C ILE A 20 -1.63 17.54 -9.25
N LEU A 21 -0.93 17.24 -10.35
CA LEU A 21 -0.13 16.02 -10.51
C LEU A 21 1.30 16.35 -10.09
N ILE A 22 1.85 15.56 -9.17
CA ILE A 22 3.17 15.83 -8.61
C ILE A 22 4.05 14.59 -8.77
N LYS A 23 5.28 14.79 -9.24
CA LYS A 23 6.35 13.80 -9.14
C LYS A 23 7.08 14.01 -7.82
N VAL A 24 6.94 13.05 -6.92
CA VAL A 24 7.66 13.00 -5.63
C VAL A 24 8.93 12.21 -5.82
N ILE A 25 10.07 12.76 -5.39
CA ILE A 25 11.37 12.09 -5.45
C ILE A 25 11.93 12.01 -4.03
N GLU A 26 12.19 10.80 -3.54
CA GLU A 26 12.83 10.58 -2.25
C GLU A 26 14.32 10.93 -2.35
N LYS A 27 14.79 11.92 -1.57
CA LYS A 27 16.16 12.44 -1.73
C LYS A 27 17.24 11.39 -1.45
N ALA A 28 16.98 10.51 -0.47
CA ALA A 28 17.93 9.49 -0.01
C ALA A 28 18.12 8.35 -1.03
N THR A 29 17.04 7.87 -1.64
CA THR A 29 17.08 6.68 -2.53
C THR A 29 16.95 7.01 -4.00
N LYS A 30 16.58 8.26 -4.34
CA LYS A 30 16.21 8.72 -5.68
C LYS A 30 15.02 7.98 -6.31
N LYS A 31 14.28 7.21 -5.51
CA LYS A 31 13.01 6.62 -5.95
C LYS A 31 12.00 7.72 -6.18
N GLU A 32 11.13 7.50 -7.16
CA GLU A 32 10.11 8.46 -7.56
C GLU A 32 8.72 7.84 -7.59
N LYS A 33 7.71 8.68 -7.36
CA LYS A 33 6.30 8.30 -7.38
C LYS A 33 5.46 9.45 -7.91
N LEU A 34 4.50 9.16 -8.77
CA LEU A 34 3.47 10.13 -9.14
C LEU A 34 2.38 10.12 -8.08
N ILE A 35 2.00 11.32 -7.62
CA ILE A 35 0.87 11.51 -6.71
C ILE A 35 -0.07 12.59 -7.22
N VAL A 36 -1.33 12.50 -6.79
CA VAL A 36 -2.38 13.50 -7.02
C VAL A 36 -2.81 14.08 -5.69
N ARG A 37 -2.94 15.41 -5.66
CA ARG A 37 -3.41 16.18 -4.50
C ARG A 37 -4.46 17.17 -4.97
N GLY A 38 -5.58 17.28 -4.27
CA GLY A 38 -6.65 18.23 -4.63
C GLY A 38 -7.66 18.43 -3.52
N TYR A 39 -7.88 19.69 -3.14
CA TYR A 39 -8.71 20.04 -1.99
C TYR A 39 -9.61 21.24 -2.31
N ALA A 40 -10.86 21.19 -1.89
CA ALA A 40 -11.85 22.26 -2.07
C ALA A 40 -11.49 23.53 -1.32
N ARG A 41 -10.76 23.41 -0.18
CA ARG A 41 -10.24 24.55 0.58
C ARG A 41 -9.13 25.33 -0.14
N CYS A 42 -8.47 24.74 -1.14
CA CYS A 42 -7.38 25.39 -1.86
C CYS A 42 -7.92 26.24 -3.01
N ALA A 43 -7.78 27.56 -2.89
CA ALA A 43 -8.24 28.50 -3.91
C ALA A 43 -7.38 28.45 -5.17
N TYR A 44 -6.10 28.09 -5.06
CA TYR A 44 -5.14 28.02 -6.14
C TYR A 44 -4.38 26.68 -6.17
N HIS A 45 -3.85 26.32 -7.33
CA HIS A 45 -2.99 25.12 -7.48
C HIS A 45 -1.73 25.21 -6.61
N GLY A 46 -1.20 26.41 -6.40
CA GLY A 46 -0.05 26.66 -5.52
C GLY A 46 -0.36 26.35 -4.04
N ASP A 47 -1.60 26.56 -3.58
CA ASP A 47 -2.00 26.23 -2.21
C ASP A 47 -1.94 24.71 -1.97
N VAL A 48 -2.38 23.94 -2.97
CA VAL A 48 -2.31 22.47 -2.92
C VAL A 48 -0.86 22.00 -2.86
N LEU A 49 0.04 22.63 -3.63
CA LEU A 49 1.47 22.31 -3.60
C LEU A 49 2.06 22.64 -2.23
N GLY A 50 1.81 23.84 -1.70
CA GLY A 50 2.31 24.26 -0.39
C GLY A 50 1.80 23.41 0.77
N GLU A 51 0.54 22.94 0.74
CA GLU A 51 0.05 21.94 1.71
C GLU A 51 0.77 20.60 1.58
N THR A 52 1.06 20.17 0.35
CA THR A 52 1.75 18.89 0.08
C THR A 52 3.22 18.93 0.51
N GLU A 53 3.90 20.05 0.28
CA GLU A 53 5.28 20.29 0.76
C GLU A 53 5.35 20.21 2.29
N LYS A 54 4.37 20.80 2.99
CA LYS A 54 4.27 20.70 4.46
C LYS A 54 3.96 19.28 4.92
N GLU A 55 3.08 18.55 4.23
CA GLU A 55 2.73 17.16 4.54
C GLU A 55 3.94 16.22 4.43
N LEU A 56 4.72 16.33 3.35
CA LEU A 56 5.80 15.41 3.05
C LEU A 56 7.15 15.83 3.66
N GLY A 57 7.33 17.11 3.93
CA GLY A 57 8.55 17.64 4.54
C GLY A 57 9.76 17.60 3.61
N THR A 58 10.94 17.84 4.19
CA THR A 58 12.19 18.10 3.44
C THR A 58 12.87 16.85 2.88
N ASP A 59 12.42 15.65 3.23
CA ASP A 59 12.98 14.38 2.72
C ASP A 59 12.67 14.16 1.23
N TYR A 60 11.72 14.93 0.69
CA TYR A 60 11.23 14.81 -0.67
C TYR A 60 11.52 16.07 -1.49
N GLU A 61 11.74 15.85 -2.78
CA GLU A 61 11.66 16.87 -3.82
C GLU A 61 10.34 16.70 -4.57
N LEU A 62 9.64 17.81 -4.82
CA LEU A 62 8.30 17.84 -5.40
C LEU A 62 8.32 18.63 -6.70
N LEU A 63 8.08 17.96 -7.82
CA LEU A 63 7.94 18.58 -9.12
C LEU A 63 6.47 18.58 -9.54
N CYS A 64 5.86 19.76 -9.62
CA CYS A 64 4.50 19.92 -10.14
C CYS A 64 4.49 19.70 -11.66
N LEU A 65 3.77 18.68 -12.13
CA LEU A 65 3.65 18.29 -13.53
C LEU A 65 2.37 18.84 -14.19
N GLY A 66 1.89 19.98 -13.71
CA GLY A 66 0.63 20.58 -14.13
C GLY A 66 -0.53 20.29 -13.18
N GLY A 67 -1.69 20.85 -13.52
CA GLY A 67 -2.91 20.64 -12.73
C GLY A 67 -4.17 20.73 -13.56
N GLY A 68 -5.30 20.72 -12.86
CA GLY A 68 -6.63 20.81 -13.45
C GLY A 68 -7.70 20.94 -12.38
N ARG A 69 -8.87 20.36 -12.63
CA ARG A 69 -10.00 20.23 -11.72
C ARG A 69 -10.45 18.79 -11.62
N ILE A 70 -10.90 18.42 -10.44
CA ILE A 70 -11.60 17.18 -10.16
C ILE A 70 -13.03 17.55 -9.79
N LYS A 71 -14.00 16.90 -10.42
CA LYS A 71 -15.37 16.80 -9.94
C LYS A 71 -15.53 15.40 -9.36
N HIS A 72 -15.69 15.31 -8.05
CA HIS A 72 -15.87 14.06 -7.32
C HIS A 72 -17.33 14.00 -6.85
N GLU A 73 -18.08 13.03 -7.35
CA GLU A 73 -19.48 12.80 -6.98
C GLU A 73 -19.58 11.43 -6.29
N SER A 74 -19.48 11.45 -4.96
CA SER A 74 -19.39 10.23 -4.14
C SER A 74 -20.64 9.35 -4.26
N LYS A 75 -21.82 9.97 -4.37
CA LYS A 75 -23.12 9.28 -4.52
C LYS A 75 -23.24 8.51 -5.83
N ASP A 76 -22.62 9.03 -6.89
CA ASP A 76 -22.64 8.42 -8.22
C ASP A 76 -21.39 7.57 -8.47
N HIS A 77 -20.52 7.43 -7.47
CA HIS A 77 -19.22 6.76 -7.57
C HIS A 77 -18.38 7.24 -8.77
N SER A 78 -18.46 8.53 -9.09
CA SER A 78 -17.86 9.09 -10.30
C SER A 78 -16.83 10.17 -9.98
N ILE A 79 -15.75 10.19 -10.75
CA ILE A 79 -14.69 11.19 -10.69
C ILE A 79 -14.40 11.64 -12.12
N LEU A 80 -14.60 12.92 -12.40
CA LEU A 80 -14.24 13.56 -13.67
C LEU A 80 -13.02 14.46 -13.47
N VAL A 81 -11.99 14.24 -14.28
CA VAL A 81 -10.74 15.01 -14.28
C VAL A 81 -10.64 15.84 -15.56
N TYR A 82 -10.50 17.17 -15.43
CA TYR A 82 -10.58 18.09 -16.57
C TYR A 82 -9.92 19.46 -16.30
N GLY A 83 -9.83 20.32 -17.30
CA GLY A 83 -9.30 21.68 -17.15
C GLY A 83 -7.76 21.76 -17.11
N TYR A 84 -7.22 22.84 -16.55
CA TYR A 84 -5.78 23.08 -16.45
C TYR A 84 -5.43 24.01 -15.27
N SER A 85 -4.13 24.13 -14.94
CA SER A 85 -3.60 25.15 -14.02
C SER A 85 -3.07 26.37 -14.77
N GLN A 86 -3.43 27.57 -14.32
CA GLN A 86 -2.89 28.81 -14.91
C GLN A 86 -1.38 28.96 -14.70
N GLY A 87 -0.86 28.56 -13.53
CA GLY A 87 0.56 28.70 -13.19
C GLY A 87 1.43 27.51 -13.58
N TYR A 88 0.85 26.31 -13.74
CA TYR A 88 1.60 25.08 -13.99
C TYR A 88 1.24 24.39 -15.32
N GLY A 89 0.26 24.90 -16.06
CA GLY A 89 -0.26 24.25 -17.27
C GLY A 89 -1.15 23.04 -16.99
N PRO A 90 -1.59 22.33 -18.05
CA PRO A 90 -2.41 21.14 -17.92
C PRO A 90 -1.60 19.95 -17.42
N ALA A 91 -2.17 19.18 -16.49
CA ALA A 91 -1.63 17.86 -16.15
C ALA A 91 -1.96 16.83 -17.24
N ASP A 92 -1.18 15.77 -17.31
CA ASP A 92 -1.59 14.54 -17.99
C ASP A 92 -2.74 13.90 -17.19
N HIS A 93 -3.98 14.12 -17.65
CA HIS A 93 -5.17 13.64 -16.95
C HIS A 93 -5.24 12.12 -16.90
N GLN A 94 -4.73 11.43 -17.91
CA GLN A 94 -4.67 9.97 -17.90
C GLN A 94 -3.75 9.49 -16.77
N LYS A 95 -2.58 10.11 -16.60
CA LYS A 95 -1.70 9.84 -15.44
C LYS A 95 -2.31 10.27 -14.11
N SER A 96 -3.13 11.31 -14.10
CA SER A 96 -3.80 11.77 -12.88
C SER A 96 -4.88 10.78 -12.41
N VAL A 97 -5.70 10.28 -13.34
CA VAL A 97 -6.70 9.24 -13.05
C VAL A 97 -6.05 7.92 -12.67
N THR A 98 -4.94 7.58 -13.34
CA THR A 98 -4.19 6.34 -13.10
C THR A 98 -3.05 6.49 -12.12
N ALA A 99 -2.95 7.62 -11.40
CA ALA A 99 -2.05 7.79 -10.26
C ALA A 99 -2.53 6.86 -9.15
N LYS A 100 -2.35 5.56 -9.39
CA LYS A 100 -2.63 4.51 -8.47
C LYS A 100 -1.83 4.89 -7.23
N SER A 101 -2.49 4.92 -6.06
CA SER A 101 -1.82 4.35 -4.89
C SER A 101 -1.19 3.08 -5.41
N THR A 102 0.14 3.04 -5.55
CA THR A 102 0.84 1.86 -6.04
C THR A 102 0.17 0.71 -5.31
N SER A 103 -0.55 -0.15 -6.05
CA SER A 103 -1.27 -1.26 -5.44
C SER A 103 -0.17 -2.26 -5.07
N GLU A 104 0.63 -1.86 -4.09
CA GLU A 104 1.76 -2.62 -3.61
C GLU A 104 1.16 -3.72 -2.76
N GLU A 105 1.11 -4.89 -3.39
CA GLU A 105 0.79 -6.11 -2.70
C GLU A 105 1.99 -6.46 -1.81
N LYS A 106 1.74 -6.51 -0.50
CA LYS A 106 2.72 -6.99 0.47
C LYS A 106 2.34 -8.39 0.90
N MET A 107 3.23 -9.34 0.60
CA MET A 107 3.12 -10.69 1.15
C MET A 107 3.34 -10.64 2.67
N ILE A 108 2.38 -11.16 3.42
CA ILE A 108 2.45 -11.28 4.87
C ILE A 108 2.19 -12.74 5.29
N ILE A 109 2.73 -13.11 6.46
CA ILE A 109 2.46 -14.39 7.10
C ILE A 109 1.85 -14.11 8.47
N ARG A 110 0.85 -14.91 8.82
CA ARG A 110 0.18 -14.88 10.12
C ARG A 110 -0.03 -16.30 10.60
N GLY A 111 0.22 -16.51 11.89
CA GLY A 111 0.10 -17.80 12.55
C GLY A 111 -0.05 -17.60 14.04
N TYR A 112 -1.10 -18.18 14.61
CA TYR A 112 -1.43 -18.05 16.03
C TYR A 112 -1.76 -19.42 16.62
N LYS A 113 -1.10 -19.78 17.73
CA LYS A 113 -1.27 -21.09 18.38
C LYS A 113 -2.72 -21.35 18.83
N HIS A 114 -3.45 -20.30 19.19
CA HIS A 114 -4.86 -20.40 19.62
C HIS A 114 -5.87 -20.54 18.46
N CYS A 115 -5.44 -20.37 17.21
CA CYS A 115 -6.31 -20.54 16.05
C CYS A 115 -6.31 -21.99 15.58
N GLN A 116 -7.40 -22.71 15.85
CA GLN A 116 -7.57 -24.11 15.43
C GLN A 116 -7.62 -24.28 13.89
N TRP A 117 -8.13 -23.29 13.16
CA TRP A 117 -8.33 -23.36 11.71
C TRP A 117 -7.71 -22.17 10.99
N HIS A 118 -7.22 -22.35 9.75
CA HIS A 118 -6.68 -21.26 8.92
C HIS A 118 -7.67 -20.11 8.72
N LYS A 119 -8.97 -20.42 8.62
CA LYS A 119 -10.02 -19.39 8.53
C LYS A 119 -10.07 -18.48 9.77
N ASN A 120 -9.71 -18.99 10.95
CA ASN A 120 -9.70 -18.20 12.18
C ASN A 120 -8.52 -17.23 12.19
N ILE A 121 -7.36 -17.66 11.68
CA ILE A 121 -6.18 -16.82 11.46
C ILE A 121 -6.53 -15.68 10.51
N PHE A 122 -7.18 -16.00 9.38
CA PHE A 122 -7.57 -15.01 8.38
C PHE A 122 -8.54 -13.98 8.97
N LYS A 123 -9.63 -14.43 9.62
CA LYS A 123 -10.61 -13.53 10.28
C LYS A 123 -9.98 -12.64 11.35
N GLN A 124 -9.06 -13.17 12.15
CA GLN A 124 -8.34 -12.37 13.13
C GLN A 124 -7.45 -11.32 12.44
N THR A 125 -6.77 -11.70 11.36
CA THR A 125 -5.93 -10.78 10.58
C THR A 125 -6.76 -9.67 9.93
N GLU A 126 -7.94 -9.97 9.38
CA GLU A 126 -8.85 -8.96 8.83
C GLU A 126 -9.27 -7.94 9.90
N LYS A 127 -9.55 -8.39 11.13
CA LYS A 127 -9.86 -7.49 12.25
C LYS A 127 -8.66 -6.63 12.66
N GLU A 128 -7.46 -7.22 12.71
CA GLU A 128 -6.22 -6.50 13.09
C GLU A 128 -5.82 -5.45 12.05
N ILE A 129 -6.02 -5.74 10.75
CA ILE A 129 -5.64 -4.85 9.64
C ILE A 129 -6.74 -3.82 9.32
N GLY A 130 -8.00 -4.15 9.58
CA GLY A 130 -9.15 -3.27 9.31
C GLY A 130 -9.50 -3.18 7.82
N THR A 131 -10.33 -2.19 7.47
CA THR A 131 -10.88 -2.02 6.11
C THR A 131 -9.97 -1.23 5.16
N SER A 132 -8.83 -0.74 5.65
CA SER A 132 -7.89 0.05 4.84
C SER A 132 -7.16 -0.77 3.77
N PHE A 133 -7.16 -2.11 3.90
CA PHE A 133 -6.48 -3.01 2.99
C PHE A 133 -7.41 -4.14 2.53
N SER A 134 -7.26 -4.57 1.28
CA SER A 134 -7.85 -5.81 0.80
C SER A 134 -6.93 -6.98 1.10
N LEU A 135 -7.45 -8.03 1.77
CA LEU A 135 -6.69 -9.23 2.08
C LEU A 135 -7.10 -10.38 1.16
N LYS A 136 -6.12 -11.11 0.66
CA LYS A 136 -6.33 -12.39 -0.05
C LYS A 136 -5.44 -13.45 0.57
N CYS A 137 -6.04 -14.56 1.01
CA CYS A 137 -5.28 -15.74 1.41
C CYS A 137 -4.80 -16.48 0.15
N VAL A 138 -3.48 -16.64 0.00
CA VAL A 138 -2.82 -17.26 -1.17
C VAL A 138 -2.32 -18.68 -0.89
N GLY A 139 -2.66 -19.25 0.26
CA GLY A 139 -2.22 -20.56 0.71
C GLY A 139 -2.05 -20.60 2.22
N GLY A 140 -1.86 -21.80 2.76
CA GLY A 140 -1.57 -21.99 4.17
C GLY A 140 -0.59 -23.14 4.42
N GLY A 141 -0.24 -23.30 5.69
CA GLY A 141 0.64 -24.36 6.19
C GLY A 141 0.66 -24.35 7.70
N ARG A 142 1.66 -25.00 8.29
CA ARG A 142 1.93 -25.09 9.72
C ARG A 142 3.35 -24.60 9.97
N ILE A 143 3.56 -24.06 11.17
CA ILE A 143 4.87 -23.61 11.62
C ILE A 143 5.11 -24.26 12.97
N MET A 144 6.10 -25.15 13.03
CA MET A 144 6.66 -25.60 14.30
C MET A 144 7.71 -24.58 14.73
N HIS A 145 7.53 -24.00 15.92
CA HIS A 145 8.40 -22.96 16.46
C HIS A 145 8.99 -23.46 17.78
N GLU A 146 10.32 -23.57 17.83
CA GLU A 146 11.07 -24.01 19.00
C GLU A 146 12.04 -22.90 19.43
N PRO A 147 11.60 -21.94 20.28
CA PRO A 147 12.41 -20.79 20.64
C PRO A 147 13.75 -21.14 21.30
N GLN A 148 13.78 -22.21 22.10
CA GLN A 148 14.97 -22.65 22.83
C GLN A 148 16.08 -23.13 21.88
N LYS A 149 15.70 -23.72 20.73
CA LYS A 149 16.62 -24.19 19.70
C LYS A 149 16.89 -23.14 18.62
N LYS A 150 16.24 -21.97 18.72
CA LYS A 150 16.15 -20.98 17.64
C LYS A 150 15.79 -21.65 16.30
N SER A 151 14.82 -22.57 16.29
CA SER A 151 14.41 -23.30 15.08
C SER A 151 12.95 -23.04 14.71
N LEU A 152 12.72 -22.92 13.40
CA LEU A 152 11.41 -22.82 12.79
C LEU A 152 11.33 -23.84 11.64
N PHE A 153 10.25 -24.61 11.59
CA PHE A 153 9.99 -25.55 10.52
C PHE A 153 8.61 -25.31 9.90
N VAL A 154 8.58 -25.03 8.60
CA VAL A 154 7.37 -24.72 7.84
C VAL A 154 6.95 -25.94 7.01
N TYR A 155 5.71 -26.40 7.15
CA TYR A 155 5.26 -27.65 6.52
C TYR A 155 3.74 -27.73 6.34
N GLY A 156 3.27 -28.71 5.56
CA GLY A 156 1.85 -29.00 5.34
C GLY A 156 1.08 -27.90 4.58
N TYR A 157 -0.25 -28.01 4.56
CA TYR A 157 -1.14 -27.08 3.85
C TYR A 157 -2.39 -26.69 4.65
N SER A 158 -3.14 -25.74 4.09
CA SER A 158 -4.53 -25.50 4.47
C SER A 158 -5.47 -26.32 3.60
N GLN A 159 -6.37 -27.10 4.20
CA GLN A 159 -7.44 -27.80 3.47
C GLN A 159 -8.31 -26.84 2.63
N ARG A 160 -8.61 -25.63 3.15
CA ARG A 160 -9.43 -24.63 2.44
C ARG A 160 -8.66 -23.81 1.39
N TYR A 161 -7.48 -23.30 1.74
CA TYR A 161 -6.72 -22.34 0.93
C TYR A 161 -5.61 -22.98 0.07
N GLY A 162 -5.39 -24.30 0.18
CA GLY A 162 -4.30 -24.99 -0.48
C GLY A 162 -2.92 -24.75 0.17
N PRO A 163 -1.85 -25.22 -0.48
CA PRO A 163 -0.48 -25.05 -0.01
C PRO A 163 0.02 -23.62 -0.23
N ALA A 164 0.74 -23.08 0.76
CA ALA A 164 1.54 -21.87 0.56
C ALA A 164 2.87 -22.20 -0.15
N LYS A 165 3.51 -21.20 -0.76
CA LYS A 165 4.92 -21.30 -1.16
C LYS A 165 5.79 -21.21 0.09
N HIS A 166 6.29 -22.33 0.59
CA HIS A 166 7.02 -22.37 1.85
C HIS A 166 8.36 -21.65 1.79
N GLU A 167 8.99 -21.57 0.63
CA GLU A 167 10.20 -20.78 0.37
C GLU A 167 9.97 -19.30 0.69
N GLN A 168 8.85 -18.74 0.22
CA GLN A 168 8.48 -17.36 0.51
C GLN A 168 8.15 -17.18 2.00
N THR A 169 7.56 -18.21 2.61
CA THR A 169 7.25 -18.22 4.03
C THR A 169 8.53 -18.14 4.87
N VAL A 170 9.51 -19.00 4.56
CA VAL A 170 10.84 -19.02 5.18
C VAL A 170 11.57 -17.70 4.99
N ASN A 171 11.57 -17.12 3.78
CA ASN A 171 12.24 -15.85 3.51
C ASN A 171 11.73 -14.70 4.40
N LEU A 172 10.41 -14.62 4.60
CA LEU A 172 9.81 -13.59 5.47
C LEU A 172 10.07 -13.88 6.96
N LEU A 173 10.07 -15.15 7.37
CA LEU A 173 10.43 -15.54 8.74
C LEU A 173 11.91 -15.25 9.01
N GLN A 174 12.81 -15.50 8.06
CA GLN A 174 14.25 -15.26 8.20
C GLN A 174 14.54 -13.77 8.41
N LYS A 175 13.80 -12.88 7.73
CA LYS A 175 13.91 -11.44 7.95
C LYS A 175 13.51 -11.03 9.38
N LYS A 176 12.54 -11.73 10.00
CA LYS A 176 12.09 -11.45 11.37
C LYS A 176 12.96 -12.12 12.44
N TYR A 177 13.46 -13.32 12.15
CA TYR A 177 14.26 -14.14 13.03
C TYR A 177 15.59 -14.49 12.37
N PRO A 178 16.50 -13.50 12.18
CA PRO A 178 17.73 -13.69 11.40
C PRO A 178 18.67 -14.75 12.00
N GLU A 179 18.62 -14.95 13.32
CA GLU A 179 19.44 -15.94 14.03
C GLU A 179 18.83 -17.35 14.04
N TYR A 180 17.62 -17.54 13.53
CA TYR A 180 16.96 -18.84 13.58
C TYR A 180 17.40 -19.72 12.42
N LYS A 181 17.51 -21.03 12.68
CA LYS A 181 17.55 -22.05 11.63
C LYS A 181 16.14 -22.30 11.15
N ILE A 182 15.83 -21.87 9.93
CA ILE A 182 14.49 -21.99 9.35
C ILE A 182 14.52 -22.95 8.18
N THR A 183 13.73 -24.02 8.25
CA THR A 183 13.61 -25.03 7.20
C THR A 183 12.16 -25.18 6.77
N TYR A 184 11.95 -25.80 5.60
CA TYR A 184 10.62 -26.19 5.14
C TYR A 184 10.62 -27.60 4.56
N SER A 185 9.45 -28.22 4.53
CA SER A 185 9.23 -29.49 3.83
C SER A 185 7.93 -29.46 3.07
N TYR A 186 7.94 -30.14 1.93
CA TYR A 186 6.75 -30.45 1.16
C TYR A 186 6.24 -31.90 1.40
N GLU A 187 6.73 -32.60 2.40
CA GLU A 187 6.26 -33.96 2.71
C GLU A 187 4.90 -33.94 3.43
N GLY A 188 4.00 -34.85 3.03
CA GLY A 188 2.68 -35.03 3.66
C GLY A 188 1.57 -34.08 3.18
N TYR A 189 1.62 -33.60 1.93
CA TYR A 189 0.42 -33.05 1.27
C TYR A 189 -0.56 -34.14 0.89
#